data_AF-A0AB39LWF7-F1
#
_entry.id   AF-A0AB39LWF7-F1
#
_cell.length_a   1.000
_cell.length_b   1.000
_cell.length_c   1.000
_cell.angle_alpha   90.00
_cell.angle_beta   90.00
_cell.angle_gamma   90.00
#
_symmetry.space_group_name_H-M   'P 1'
#
loop_
_entity.id
_entity.type
_entity.pdbx_description
1 polymer ?
#
loop_
_entity_poly.entity_id
_entity_poly.type
_entity_poly.pdbx_seq_one_letter_code
_entity_poly.pdbx_strand_id
1 'polypeptide(L)'
;MIADLCASLEAALTPEAEHWLTAALRATAADPGAVHDIFPVVARRCGRAPLGLAPNPAQDVWSTADAARVVLLASVPDAPGLLSRTLTELYRAGGTPERRAVLLALDVLDGPRPDLGAAATMIVQEALRSHDTRLVAAALGPYAARHLDAAAYRHGVLKCVFMGVRPTVAAHRADAELARMLADYAHERIAAGRDVPDDVWPVLARHPAAVAASGLAADAGLPDPARRALGRHSRLPAPGPAHSGSPERPVGVAAHRTP
;
A
#
# COMPACT_ATOMS: atom_id res chain seq x y z
N MET A 1 8.57 -13.85 0.49
CA MET A 1 9.08 -12.60 1.09
C MET A 1 10.21 -12.82 2.09
N ILE A 2 10.01 -13.45 3.27
CA ILE A 2 11.12 -13.66 4.22
C ILE A 2 12.27 -14.46 3.58
N ALA A 3 11.96 -15.55 2.87
CA ALA A 3 12.96 -16.33 2.14
C ALA A 3 13.73 -15.48 1.11
N ASP A 4 13.05 -14.59 0.39
CA ASP A 4 13.67 -13.70 -0.59
C ASP A 4 14.59 -12.66 0.07
N LEU A 5 14.22 -12.17 1.26
CA LEU A 5 15.09 -11.31 2.08
C LEU A 5 16.35 -12.07 2.50
N CYS A 6 16.22 -13.29 3.02
CA CYS A 6 17.35 -14.11 3.42
C CYS A 6 18.29 -14.38 2.23
N ALA A 7 17.76 -14.84 1.09
CA ALA A 7 18.55 -15.10 -0.11
C ALA A 7 19.27 -13.83 -0.63
N SER A 8 18.59 -12.68 -0.58
CA SER A 8 19.19 -11.40 -0.97
C SER A 8 20.31 -10.96 -0.01
N LEU A 9 20.18 -11.26 1.29
CA LEU A 9 21.22 -10.99 2.28
C LEU A 9 22.42 -11.92 2.09
N GLU A 10 22.20 -13.22 1.90
CA GLU A 10 23.26 -14.20 1.63
C GLU A 10 24.10 -13.80 0.42
N ALA A 11 23.48 -13.28 -0.64
CA ALA A 11 24.19 -12.81 -1.82
C ALA A 11 24.95 -11.48 -1.63
N ALA A 12 24.55 -10.64 -0.66
CA ALA A 12 25.03 -9.27 -0.52
C ALA A 12 25.95 -9.03 0.69
N LEU A 13 25.89 -9.88 1.73
CA LEU A 13 26.68 -9.72 2.94
C LEU A 13 28.09 -10.29 2.76
N THR A 14 29.03 -9.71 3.50
CA THR A 14 30.35 -10.34 3.68
C THR A 14 30.21 -11.54 4.62
N PRO A 15 31.15 -12.52 4.60
CA PRO A 15 31.11 -13.66 5.51
C PRO A 15 31.10 -13.26 6.99
N GLU A 16 31.79 -12.18 7.35
CA GLU A 16 31.78 -11.64 8.72
C GLU A 16 30.39 -11.10 9.10
N ALA A 17 29.76 -10.33 8.20
CA ALA A 17 28.44 -9.77 8.44
C ALA A 17 27.36 -10.86 8.50
N GLU A 18 27.46 -11.88 7.65
CA GLU A 18 26.58 -13.05 7.66
C GLU A 18 26.72 -13.86 8.96
N HIS A 19 27.96 -14.10 9.42
CA HIS A 19 28.22 -14.77 10.68
C HIS A 19 27.65 -13.98 11.87
N TRP A 20 27.86 -12.66 11.87
CA TRP A 20 27.30 -11.78 12.89
C TRP A 20 25.77 -11.80 12.89
N LEU A 21 25.14 -11.69 11.71
CA LEU A 21 23.69 -11.72 11.59
C LEU A 21 23.14 -13.06 12.10
N THR A 22 23.74 -14.18 11.70
CA THR A 22 23.36 -15.51 12.18
C THR A 22 23.40 -15.61 13.71
N ALA A 23 24.45 -15.09 14.34
CA ALA A 23 24.55 -15.05 15.80
C ALA A 23 23.48 -14.15 16.43
N ALA A 24 23.20 -12.98 15.82
CA ALA A 24 22.18 -12.05 16.27
C ALA A 24 20.75 -12.64 16.21
N LEU A 25 20.43 -13.38 15.14
CA LEU A 25 19.16 -14.09 15.01
C LEU A 25 19.00 -15.15 16.12
N ARG A 26 20.05 -15.94 16.39
CA ARG A 26 20.03 -16.93 17.47
C ARG A 26 19.90 -16.29 18.85
N ALA A 27 20.61 -15.18 19.09
CA ALA A 27 20.53 -14.43 20.34
C ALA A 27 19.10 -13.90 20.57
N THR A 28 18.48 -13.33 19.54
CA THR A 28 17.09 -12.82 19.61
C THR A 28 16.06 -13.94 19.80
N ALA A 29 16.28 -15.09 19.18
CA ALA A 29 15.41 -16.26 19.37
C ALA A 29 15.53 -16.86 20.78
N ALA A 30 16.72 -16.80 21.40
CA ALA A 30 16.96 -17.29 22.74
C ALA A 30 16.51 -16.30 23.84
N ASP A 31 16.76 -15.02 23.62
CA ASP A 31 16.36 -13.91 24.48
C ASP A 31 15.75 -12.80 23.61
N PRO A 32 14.41 -12.68 23.56
CA PRO A 32 13.73 -11.63 22.79
C PRO A 32 14.17 -10.22 23.19
N GLY A 33 14.61 -10.01 24.44
CA GLY A 33 15.08 -8.71 24.92
C GLY A 33 16.35 -8.23 24.24
N ALA A 34 17.19 -9.15 23.75
CA ALA A 34 18.44 -8.82 23.06
C ALA A 34 18.21 -7.99 21.78
N VAL A 35 17.02 -8.06 21.18
CA VAL A 35 16.67 -7.29 19.98
C VAL A 35 16.83 -5.78 20.20
N HIS A 36 16.60 -5.27 21.42
CA HIS A 36 16.68 -3.84 21.72
C HIS A 36 18.10 -3.29 21.58
N ASP A 37 19.11 -4.12 21.88
CA ASP A 37 20.52 -3.76 21.76
C ASP A 37 21.07 -4.07 20.35
N ILE A 38 20.58 -5.15 19.72
CA ILE A 38 21.04 -5.60 18.41
C ILE A 38 20.47 -4.71 17.28
N PHE A 39 19.18 -4.38 17.33
CA PHE A 39 18.46 -3.71 16.24
C PHE A 39 19.09 -2.37 15.80
N PRO A 40 19.54 -1.48 16.71
CA PRO A 40 20.19 -0.22 16.35
C PRO A 40 21.54 -0.42 15.66
N VAL A 41 22.30 -1.47 16.01
CA VAL A 41 23.67 -1.68 15.50
C VAL A 41 23.73 -2.43 14.17
N VAL A 42 22.61 -3.00 13.69
CA VAL A 42 22.54 -3.78 12.43
C VAL A 42 23.22 -3.05 11.26
N ALA A 43 22.95 -1.76 11.05
CA ALA A 43 23.53 -1.03 9.93
C ALA A 43 25.07 -0.91 9.98
N ARG A 44 25.67 -0.97 11.17
CA ARG A 44 27.13 -0.96 11.34
C ARG A 44 27.76 -2.31 11.01
N ARG A 45 26.98 -3.39 11.11
CA ARG A 45 27.44 -4.78 10.96
C ARG A 45 27.13 -5.35 9.57
N CYS A 46 25.94 -5.06 9.05
CA CYS A 46 25.44 -5.55 7.76
C CYS A 46 25.55 -4.52 6.63
N GLY A 47 26.03 -3.30 6.93
CA GLY A 47 26.10 -2.21 5.95
C GLY A 47 24.73 -1.67 5.52
N ARG A 48 24.71 -0.87 4.45
CA ARG A 48 23.49 -0.27 3.87
C ARG A 48 23.46 -0.42 2.34
N ALA A 49 24.06 -1.49 1.82
CA ALA A 49 24.12 -1.70 0.38
C ALA A 49 22.69 -1.90 -0.18
N PRO A 50 22.38 -1.37 -1.37
CA PRO A 50 21.11 -1.61 -2.02
C PRO A 50 20.95 -3.10 -2.38
N LEU A 51 19.75 -3.64 -2.20
CA LEU A 51 19.36 -4.99 -2.58
C LEU A 51 18.46 -4.93 -3.83
N GLY A 52 18.65 -5.84 -4.77
CA GLY A 52 17.85 -5.99 -6.00
C GLY A 52 16.45 -6.56 -5.77
N LEU A 53 15.84 -6.27 -4.62
CA LEU A 53 14.47 -6.67 -4.31
C LEU A 53 13.50 -5.72 -5.00
N ALA A 54 12.28 -6.22 -5.27
CA ALA A 54 11.21 -5.37 -5.77
C ALA A 54 11.08 -4.10 -4.89
N PRO A 55 10.81 -2.92 -5.48
CA PRO A 55 10.73 -1.67 -4.73
C PRO A 55 9.78 -1.85 -3.54
N ASN A 56 10.20 -1.43 -2.35
CA ASN A 56 9.29 -1.42 -1.21
C ASN A 56 8.19 -0.36 -1.41
N PRO A 57 7.12 -0.36 -0.58
CA PRO A 57 6.05 0.63 -0.69
C PRO A 57 6.55 2.07 -0.59
N ALA A 58 7.72 2.28 0.03
CA ALA A 58 8.38 3.58 0.12
C ALA A 58 9.16 4.00 -1.13
N GLN A 59 9.25 3.13 -2.15
CA GLN A 59 9.98 3.31 -3.40
C GLN A 59 11.48 3.53 -3.28
N ASP A 60 12.01 3.45 -2.06
CA ASP A 60 13.44 3.33 -1.86
C ASP A 60 13.86 1.88 -2.15
N VAL A 61 15.10 1.72 -2.58
CA VAL A 61 15.70 0.39 -2.70
C VAL A 61 15.83 -0.20 -1.30
N TRP A 62 15.46 -1.47 -1.13
CA TRP A 62 15.74 -2.19 0.12
C TRP A 62 17.25 -2.10 0.41
N SER A 63 17.63 -1.74 1.64
CA SER A 63 19.02 -1.85 2.05
C SER A 63 19.30 -3.18 2.76
N THR A 64 20.55 -3.61 2.80
CA THR A 64 20.99 -4.75 3.63
C THR A 64 20.60 -4.54 5.10
N ALA A 65 20.68 -3.31 5.62
CA ALA A 65 20.22 -2.97 6.98
C ALA A 65 18.71 -3.16 7.17
N ASP A 66 17.89 -2.73 6.20
CA ASP A 66 16.43 -2.89 6.28
C ASP A 66 16.06 -4.39 6.28
N ALA A 67 16.60 -5.14 5.32
CA ALA A 67 16.34 -6.57 5.21
C ALA A 67 16.82 -7.35 6.46
N ALA A 68 18.03 -7.07 6.94
CA ALA A 68 18.57 -7.73 8.13
C ALA A 68 17.74 -7.42 9.38
N ARG A 69 17.24 -6.19 9.54
CA ARG A 69 16.33 -5.83 10.64
C ARG A 69 14.98 -6.54 10.54
N VAL A 70 14.42 -6.67 9.34
CA VAL A 70 13.16 -7.41 9.14
C VAL A 70 13.35 -8.90 9.46
N VAL A 71 14.44 -9.52 9.01
CA VAL A 71 14.77 -10.92 9.35
C VAL A 71 15.02 -11.09 10.85
N LEU A 72 15.66 -10.11 11.49
CA LEU A 72 15.83 -10.09 12.95
C LEU A 72 14.49 -10.06 13.70
N LEU A 73 13.56 -9.22 13.26
CA LEU A 73 12.20 -9.19 13.82
C LEU A 73 11.43 -10.49 13.58
N ALA A 74 11.65 -11.14 12.44
CA ALA A 74 11.09 -12.46 12.15
C ALA A 74 11.63 -13.58 13.07
N SER A 75 12.82 -13.38 13.67
CA SER A 75 13.40 -14.33 14.63
C SER A 75 12.87 -14.18 16.06
N VAL A 76 12.07 -13.14 16.36
CA VAL A 76 11.42 -12.98 17.67
C VAL A 76 10.46 -14.16 17.88
N PRO A 77 10.60 -14.91 19.01
CA PRO A 77 9.78 -16.08 19.29
C PRO A 77 8.28 -15.83 19.18
N ASP A 78 7.56 -16.91 18.87
CA ASP A 78 6.11 -16.85 18.81
C ASP A 78 5.52 -16.95 20.22
N ALA A 79 5.09 -15.80 20.74
CA ALA A 79 4.46 -15.68 22.04
C ALA A 79 3.41 -14.56 21.98
N PRO A 80 2.21 -14.76 22.56
CA PRO A 80 1.10 -13.82 22.45
C PRO A 80 1.49 -12.36 22.77
N GLY A 81 1.40 -11.50 21.75
CA GLY A 81 1.63 -10.07 21.86
C GLY A 81 3.08 -9.67 22.13
N LEU A 82 4.03 -10.62 22.14
CA LEU A 82 5.45 -10.32 22.28
C LEU A 82 5.92 -9.46 21.11
N LEU A 83 5.65 -9.90 19.88
CA LEU A 83 6.07 -9.20 18.68
C LEU A 83 5.50 -7.78 18.60
N SER A 84 4.20 -7.60 18.86
CA SER A 84 3.58 -6.27 18.80
C SER A 84 4.14 -5.29 19.83
N ARG A 85 4.44 -5.76 21.06
CA ARG A 85 5.16 -4.96 22.06
C ARG A 85 6.57 -4.59 21.61
N THR A 86 7.35 -5.58 21.16
CA THR A 86 8.71 -5.37 20.64
C THR A 86 8.73 -4.37 19.48
N LEU A 87 7.83 -4.50 18.50
CA LEU A 87 7.73 -3.55 17.38
C LEU A 87 7.39 -2.14 17.87
N THR A 88 6.47 -2.01 18.83
CA THR A 88 6.07 -0.71 19.39
C THR A 88 7.23 -0.03 20.12
N GLU A 89 7.96 -0.78 20.94
CA GLU A 89 9.11 -0.30 21.70
C GLU A 89 10.26 0.11 20.78
N LEU A 90 10.61 -0.73 19.80
CA LEU A 90 11.65 -0.43 18.81
C LEU A 90 11.27 0.78 17.94
N TYR A 91 10.01 0.91 17.54
CA TYR A 91 9.54 2.07 16.79
C TYR A 91 9.67 3.36 17.59
N ARG A 92 9.21 3.38 18.85
CA ARG A 92 9.24 4.58 19.69
C ARG A 92 10.67 5.00 20.02
N ALA A 93 11.53 4.06 20.38
CA ALA A 93 12.93 4.32 20.76
C ALA A 93 13.85 4.57 19.55
N GLY A 94 13.54 4.01 18.38
CA GLY A 94 14.41 4.02 17.21
C GLY A 94 14.46 5.37 16.47
N GLY A 95 15.55 5.57 15.74
CA GLY A 95 15.66 6.65 14.75
C GLY A 95 14.90 6.33 13.47
N THR A 96 14.97 7.23 12.47
CA THR A 96 14.27 7.01 11.19
C THR A 96 14.58 5.66 10.54
N PRO A 97 15.85 5.20 10.42
CA PRO A 97 16.14 3.90 9.79
C PRO A 97 15.53 2.72 10.55
N GLU A 98 15.52 2.78 11.88
CA GLU A 98 14.94 1.74 12.74
C GLU A 98 13.41 1.73 12.61
N ARG A 99 12.76 2.89 12.70
CA ARG A 99 11.32 3.06 12.51
C ARG A 99 10.86 2.60 11.14
N ARG A 100 11.61 2.94 10.10
CA ARG A 100 11.37 2.50 8.73
C ARG A 100 11.38 0.97 8.64
N ALA A 101 12.41 0.32 9.20
CA ALA A 101 12.51 -1.13 9.18
C ALA A 101 11.36 -1.81 9.93
N VAL A 102 10.89 -1.24 11.05
CA VAL A 102 9.67 -1.72 11.74
C VAL A 102 8.45 -1.65 10.82
N LEU A 103 8.23 -0.52 10.14
CA LEU A 103 7.09 -0.36 9.22
C LEU A 103 7.15 -1.35 8.04
N LEU A 104 8.34 -1.55 7.46
CA LEU A 104 8.56 -2.53 6.40
C LEU A 104 8.31 -3.98 6.88
N ALA A 105 8.63 -4.29 8.13
CA ALA A 105 8.42 -5.61 8.71
C ALA A 105 6.94 -5.97 8.84
N LEU A 106 6.04 -4.98 9.01
CA LEU A 106 4.62 -5.25 9.29
C LEU A 106 3.97 -6.10 8.19
N ASP A 107 4.18 -5.77 6.92
CA ASP A 107 3.59 -6.56 5.82
C ASP A 107 4.18 -7.98 5.75
N VAL A 108 5.47 -8.10 6.03
CA VAL A 108 6.20 -9.37 5.99
C VAL A 108 5.76 -10.32 7.11
N LEU A 109 5.45 -9.77 8.29
CA LEU A 109 5.16 -10.53 9.50
C LEU A 109 3.66 -10.79 9.71
N ASP A 110 2.78 -9.94 9.19
CA ASP A 110 1.33 -10.02 9.41
C ASP A 110 0.68 -11.35 8.97
N GLY A 111 1.14 -11.93 7.87
CA GLY A 111 0.67 -13.25 7.42
C GLY A 111 1.12 -14.38 8.35
N PRO A 112 2.45 -14.54 8.59
CA PRO A 112 2.98 -15.58 9.47
C PRO A 112 2.67 -15.42 10.96
N ARG A 113 2.27 -14.22 11.41
CA ARG A 113 2.04 -13.88 12.83
C ARG A 113 0.62 -13.34 13.03
N PRO A 114 -0.39 -14.23 13.17
CA PRO A 114 -1.79 -13.82 13.25
C PRO A 114 -2.12 -12.91 14.45
N ASP A 115 -1.31 -12.98 15.50
CA ASP A 115 -1.44 -12.14 16.70
C ASP A 115 -1.02 -10.68 16.45
N LEU A 116 -0.26 -10.41 15.37
CA LEU A 116 0.09 -9.06 14.97
C LEU A 116 -1.16 -8.29 14.51
N GLY A 117 -1.91 -8.87 13.56
CA GLY A 117 -3.19 -8.36 13.05
C GLY A 117 -3.32 -6.83 13.09
N ALA A 118 -4.38 -6.32 13.72
CA ALA A 118 -4.59 -4.88 13.90
C ALA A 118 -3.77 -4.27 15.07
N ALA A 119 -2.99 -5.06 15.82
CA ALA A 119 -2.27 -4.58 16.99
C ALA A 119 -1.14 -3.60 16.65
N ALA A 120 -0.59 -3.65 15.43
CA ALA A 120 0.41 -2.67 14.97
C ALA A 120 -0.18 -1.47 14.20
N THR A 121 -1.51 -1.34 14.11
CA THR A 121 -2.16 -0.20 13.44
C THR A 121 -1.77 1.15 14.06
N MET A 122 -1.56 1.20 15.37
CA MET A 122 -1.10 2.43 16.04
C MET A 122 0.24 2.92 15.52
N ILE A 123 1.18 2.02 15.22
CA ILE A 123 2.51 2.36 14.66
C ILE A 123 2.34 3.02 13.28
N VAL A 124 1.48 2.46 12.43
CA VAL A 124 1.15 3.02 11.11
C VAL A 124 0.55 4.41 11.25
N GLN A 125 -0.45 4.57 12.12
CA GLN A 125 -1.11 5.86 12.33
C GLN A 125 -0.14 6.91 12.88
N GLU A 126 0.82 6.53 13.72
CA GLU A 126 1.86 7.44 14.21
C GLU A 126 2.82 7.84 13.09
N ALA A 127 3.26 6.87 12.27
CA ALA A 127 4.11 7.15 11.11
C ALA A 127 3.43 8.07 10.08
N LEU A 128 2.13 7.88 9.84
CA LEU A 128 1.34 8.75 8.97
C LEU A 128 1.15 10.16 9.53
N ARG A 129 1.47 10.43 10.82
CA ARG A 129 1.52 11.80 11.36
C ARG A 129 2.87 12.49 11.14
N SER A 130 3.94 11.74 10.83
CA SER A 130 5.28 12.27 10.54
C SER A 130 5.34 13.10 9.25
N HIS A 131 6.33 13.99 9.14
CA HIS A 131 6.69 14.68 7.89
C HIS A 131 7.85 14.01 7.15
N ASP A 132 8.42 12.92 7.70
CA ASP A 132 9.45 12.15 7.02
C ASP A 132 8.82 11.30 5.91
N THR A 133 9.07 11.66 4.65
CA THR A 133 8.54 10.98 3.46
C THR A 133 8.86 9.49 3.46
N ARG A 134 10.03 9.08 3.98
CA ARG A 134 10.44 7.66 4.01
C ARG A 134 9.58 6.85 4.99
N LEU A 135 9.20 7.45 6.11
CA LEU A 135 8.32 6.81 7.09
C LEU A 135 6.87 6.77 6.60
N VAL A 136 6.37 7.87 6.05
CA VAL A 136 5.02 7.94 5.48
C VAL A 136 4.85 6.90 4.37
N ALA A 137 5.85 6.79 3.48
CA ALA A 137 5.81 5.86 2.38
C ALA A 137 5.95 4.39 2.82
N ALA A 138 6.75 4.10 3.85
CA ALA A 138 6.84 2.76 4.43
C ALA A 138 5.56 2.38 5.20
N ALA A 139 4.91 3.35 5.84
CA ALA A 139 3.69 3.13 6.62
C ALA A 139 2.49 2.82 5.73
N LEU A 140 2.33 3.51 4.59
CA LEU A 140 1.24 3.28 3.66
C LEU A 140 1.51 2.08 2.72
N GLY A 141 1.89 0.94 3.30
CA GLY A 141 2.10 -0.32 2.60
C GLY A 141 0.90 -1.28 2.67
N PRO A 142 1.05 -2.55 2.22
CA PRO A 142 -0.06 -3.48 2.16
C PRO A 142 -0.66 -3.84 3.54
N TYR A 143 0.16 -3.82 4.61
CA TYR A 143 -0.33 -3.92 5.99
C TYR A 143 -1.38 -2.83 6.30
N ALA A 144 -1.08 -1.58 5.97
CA ALA A 144 -2.01 -0.47 6.18
C ALA A 144 -3.28 -0.61 5.33
N ALA A 145 -3.16 -1.12 4.10
CA ALA A 145 -4.31 -1.42 3.27
C ALA A 145 -5.22 -2.49 3.92
N ARG A 146 -4.65 -3.51 4.57
CA ARG A 146 -5.43 -4.55 5.25
C ARG A 146 -6.08 -4.06 6.55
N HIS A 147 -5.38 -3.28 7.37
CA HIS A 147 -5.77 -3.05 8.77
C HIS A 147 -6.26 -1.65 9.12
N LEU A 148 -5.98 -0.62 8.33
CA LEU A 148 -6.52 0.71 8.61
C LEU A 148 -8.04 0.76 8.38
N ASP A 149 -8.74 1.55 9.19
CA ASP A 149 -10.10 1.94 8.83
C ASP A 149 -10.10 2.79 7.54
N ALA A 150 -11.27 2.91 6.91
CA ALA A 150 -11.38 3.58 5.62
C ALA A 150 -10.98 5.06 5.69
N ALA A 151 -11.30 5.78 6.77
CA ALA A 151 -10.98 7.20 6.89
C ALA A 151 -9.47 7.43 7.08
N ALA A 152 -8.82 6.65 7.96
CA ALA A 152 -7.38 6.71 8.18
C ALA A 152 -6.61 6.34 6.92
N TYR A 153 -7.06 5.32 6.19
CA TYR A 153 -6.46 4.92 4.92
C TYR A 153 -6.54 6.04 3.87
N ARG A 154 -7.72 6.65 3.68
CA ARG A 154 -7.93 7.76 2.72
C ARG A 154 -7.04 8.96 3.04
N HIS A 155 -7.00 9.38 4.31
CA HIS A 155 -6.13 10.49 4.73
C HIS A 155 -4.65 10.15 4.58
N GLY A 156 -4.24 8.90 4.81
CA GLY A 156 -2.89 8.43 4.53
C GLY A 156 -2.53 8.55 3.04
N VAL A 157 -3.41 8.10 2.15
CA VAL A 157 -3.23 8.23 0.69
C VAL A 157 -3.13 9.70 0.28
N LEU A 158 -4.03 10.57 0.76
CA LEU A 158 -3.96 12.00 0.46
C LEU A 158 -2.65 12.61 0.93
N LYS A 159 -2.21 12.29 2.15
CA LYS A 159 -0.95 12.80 2.67
C LYS A 159 0.23 12.41 1.79
N CYS A 160 0.28 11.15 1.35
CA CYS A 160 1.32 10.69 0.42
C CYS A 160 1.36 11.56 -0.85
N VAL A 161 0.23 11.75 -1.54
CA VAL A 161 0.22 12.53 -2.78
C VAL A 161 0.54 14.01 -2.54
N PHE A 162 0.14 14.60 -1.41
CA PHE A 162 0.55 15.96 -1.04
C PHE A 162 2.05 16.08 -0.78
N MET A 163 2.68 15.04 -0.23
CA MET A 163 4.10 14.99 0.04
C MET A 163 4.95 14.57 -1.18
N GLY A 164 4.33 14.32 -2.33
CA GLY A 164 5.03 13.79 -3.52
C GLY A 164 5.49 12.34 -3.37
N VAL A 165 4.94 11.62 -2.38
CA VAL A 165 5.15 10.19 -2.19
C VAL A 165 4.11 9.44 -3.01
N ARG A 166 4.56 8.49 -3.83
CA ARG A 166 3.67 7.63 -4.61
C ARG A 166 2.92 6.65 -3.71
N PRO A 167 1.58 6.70 -3.62
CA PRO A 167 0.82 5.79 -2.78
C PRO A 167 0.61 4.46 -3.50
N THR A 168 1.65 3.62 -3.55
CA THR A 168 1.67 2.34 -4.30
C THR A 168 0.47 1.44 -4.02
N VAL A 169 -0.08 1.52 -2.80
CA VAL A 169 -1.25 0.73 -2.41
C VAL A 169 -2.59 1.42 -2.66
N ALA A 170 -2.66 2.68 -3.07
CA ALA A 170 -3.92 3.45 -3.16
C ALA A 170 -5.02 2.74 -3.96
N ALA A 171 -4.65 2.00 -5.01
CA ALA A 171 -5.58 1.24 -5.83
C ALA A 171 -6.21 0.03 -5.11
N HIS A 172 -5.62 -0.47 -4.02
CA HIS A 172 -6.08 -1.67 -3.31
C HIS A 172 -7.41 -1.42 -2.58
N ARG A 173 -7.64 -0.19 -2.10
CA ARG A 173 -8.88 0.23 -1.42
C ARG A 173 -9.40 1.56 -1.96
N ALA A 174 -9.37 1.69 -3.29
CA ALA A 174 -9.99 2.80 -3.98
C ALA A 174 -11.52 2.72 -3.88
N ASP A 175 -12.10 3.55 -3.01
CA ASP A 175 -13.54 3.76 -2.94
C ASP A 175 -13.94 5.13 -3.51
N ALA A 176 -15.26 5.34 -3.63
CA ALA A 176 -15.80 6.56 -4.22
C ALA A 176 -15.38 7.83 -3.47
N GLU A 177 -15.23 7.76 -2.15
CA GLU A 177 -14.81 8.91 -1.34
C GLU A 177 -13.33 9.21 -1.54
N LEU A 178 -12.46 8.19 -1.57
CA LEU A 178 -11.06 8.38 -1.93
C LEU A 178 -10.91 9.01 -3.31
N ALA A 179 -11.68 8.53 -4.29
CA ALA A 179 -11.66 9.06 -5.64
C ALA A 179 -12.14 10.51 -5.70
N ARG A 180 -13.19 10.86 -4.94
CA ARG A 180 -13.68 12.25 -4.84
C ARG A 180 -12.58 13.16 -4.28
N MET A 181 -11.97 12.79 -3.16
CA MET A 181 -10.88 13.52 -2.52
C MET A 181 -9.68 13.71 -3.47
N LEU A 182 -9.30 12.66 -4.21
CA LEU A 182 -8.20 12.73 -5.19
C LEU A 182 -8.56 13.58 -6.42
N ALA A 183 -9.83 13.62 -6.80
CA ALA A 183 -10.29 14.44 -7.92
C ALA A 183 -10.27 15.93 -7.55
N ASP A 184 -10.66 16.28 -6.32
CA ASP A 184 -10.53 17.64 -5.78
C ASP A 184 -9.06 18.06 -5.74
N TYR A 185 -8.19 17.21 -5.20
CA TYR A 185 -6.73 17.43 -5.21
C TYR A 185 -6.18 17.67 -6.63
N ALA A 186 -6.58 16.83 -7.60
CA ALA A 186 -6.12 16.95 -8.98
C ALA A 186 -6.58 18.26 -9.62
N HIS A 187 -7.83 18.67 -9.38
CA HIS A 187 -8.38 19.94 -9.86
C HIS A 187 -7.60 21.13 -9.28
N GLU A 188 -7.36 21.16 -7.97
CA GLU A 188 -6.56 22.22 -7.32
C GLU A 188 -5.12 22.30 -7.84
N ARG A 189 -4.51 21.16 -8.17
CA ARG A 189 -3.16 21.11 -8.76
C ARG A 189 -3.13 21.71 -10.16
N ILE A 190 -4.06 21.32 -11.02
CA ILE A 190 -4.15 21.80 -12.41
C ILE A 190 -4.49 23.30 -12.46
N ALA A 191 -5.45 23.75 -11.64
CA ALA A 191 -5.79 25.16 -11.52
C ALA A 191 -4.59 26.02 -11.08
N ALA A 192 -3.66 25.45 -10.32
CA ALA A 192 -2.41 26.08 -9.93
C ALA A 192 -1.26 25.90 -10.94
N GLY A 193 -1.51 25.29 -12.10
CA GLY A 193 -0.49 25.02 -13.14
C GLY A 193 0.55 23.97 -12.72
N ARG A 194 0.20 23.06 -11.81
CA ARG A 194 1.10 22.03 -11.28
C ARG A 194 0.66 20.64 -11.73
N ASP A 195 1.65 19.77 -11.96
CA ASP A 195 1.38 18.38 -12.36
C ASP A 195 0.69 17.57 -11.25
N VAL A 196 -0.14 16.62 -11.66
CA VAL A 196 -0.77 15.62 -10.79
C VAL A 196 0.07 14.34 -10.85
N PRO A 197 0.43 13.72 -9.71
CA PRO A 197 1.18 12.46 -9.69
C PRO A 197 0.49 11.35 -10.49
N ASP A 198 1.27 10.59 -11.25
CA ASP A 198 0.74 9.57 -12.18
C ASP A 198 -0.14 8.51 -11.50
N ASP A 199 0.15 8.15 -10.24
CA ASP A 199 -0.60 7.13 -9.49
C ASP A 199 -2.02 7.56 -9.11
N VAL A 200 -2.35 8.85 -9.23
CA VAL A 200 -3.70 9.37 -9.00
C VAL A 200 -4.65 8.95 -10.13
N TRP A 201 -4.16 8.96 -11.38
CA TRP A 201 -5.02 8.72 -12.55
C TRP A 201 -5.66 7.32 -12.59
N PRO A 202 -4.96 6.22 -12.27
CA PRO A 202 -5.57 4.90 -12.20
C PRO A 202 -6.71 4.78 -11.17
N VAL A 203 -6.66 5.55 -10.07
CA VAL A 203 -7.76 5.59 -9.10
C VAL A 203 -8.95 6.32 -9.71
N LEU A 204 -8.73 7.54 -10.23
CA LEU A 204 -9.80 8.35 -10.83
C LEU A 204 -10.49 7.66 -12.01
N ALA A 205 -9.73 6.96 -12.85
CA ALA A 205 -10.24 6.23 -14.00
C ALA A 205 -11.24 5.11 -13.63
N ARG A 206 -11.13 4.54 -12.43
CA ARG A 206 -12.08 3.54 -11.91
C ARG A 206 -13.34 4.15 -11.32
N HIS A 207 -13.38 5.46 -11.11
CA HIS A 207 -14.47 6.19 -10.46
C HIS A 207 -14.92 7.41 -11.28
N PRO A 208 -15.46 7.21 -12.50
CA PRO A 208 -15.83 8.31 -13.40
C PRO A 208 -16.87 9.27 -12.81
N ALA A 209 -17.76 8.78 -11.93
CA ALA A 209 -18.74 9.63 -11.24
C ALA A 209 -18.08 10.65 -10.30
N ALA A 210 -17.00 10.28 -9.61
CA ALA A 210 -16.26 11.19 -8.75
C ALA A 210 -15.54 12.27 -9.55
N VAL A 211 -14.98 11.90 -10.72
CA VAL A 211 -14.33 12.84 -11.65
C VAL A 211 -15.32 13.83 -12.27
N ALA A 212 -16.53 13.36 -12.58
CA ALA A 212 -17.60 14.24 -13.10
C ALA A 212 -18.06 15.24 -12.02
N ALA A 213 -18.23 14.78 -10.78
CA ALA A 213 -18.69 15.62 -9.67
C ALA A 213 -17.69 16.72 -9.28
N SER A 214 -16.38 16.51 -9.45
CA SER A 214 -15.36 17.51 -9.11
C SER A 214 -15.14 18.58 -10.18
N GLY A 215 -15.78 18.45 -11.36
CA GLY A 215 -15.55 19.31 -12.52
C GLY A 215 -14.24 19.04 -13.26
N LEU A 216 -13.40 18.11 -12.78
CA LEU A 216 -12.11 17.78 -13.37
C LEU A 216 -12.22 17.32 -14.82
N ALA A 217 -13.29 16.60 -15.18
CA ALA A 217 -13.53 16.15 -16.56
C ALA A 217 -13.73 17.30 -17.57
N ALA A 218 -14.18 18.47 -17.11
CA ALA A 218 -14.41 19.65 -17.94
C ALA A 218 -13.15 20.53 -18.09
N ASP A 219 -12.07 20.21 -17.37
CA ASP A 219 -10.83 20.98 -17.39
C ASP A 219 -10.05 20.75 -18.68
N ALA A 220 -10.05 21.75 -19.55
CA ALA A 220 -9.31 21.74 -20.82
C ALA A 220 -7.78 21.62 -20.63
N GLY A 221 -7.27 21.92 -19.43
CA GLY A 221 -5.87 21.81 -19.05
C GLY A 221 -5.36 20.40 -18.73
N LEU A 222 -6.22 19.37 -18.79
CA LEU A 222 -5.81 18.00 -18.49
C LEU A 222 -4.63 17.52 -19.35
N PRO A 223 -3.55 16.97 -18.75
CA PRO A 223 -2.44 16.37 -19.50
C PRO A 223 -2.89 15.20 -20.38
N ASP A 224 -2.18 14.95 -21.49
CA ASP A 224 -2.52 13.87 -22.42
C ASP A 224 -2.55 12.44 -21.79
N PRO A 225 -1.66 12.09 -20.84
CA PRO A 225 -1.79 10.84 -20.07
C PRO A 225 -3.09 10.76 -19.25
N ALA A 226 -3.52 11.88 -18.66
CA ALA A 226 -4.75 11.98 -17.89
C ALA A 226 -5.99 11.79 -18.79
N ARG A 227 -6.01 12.47 -19.94
CA ARG A 227 -7.07 12.30 -20.95
C ARG A 227 -7.15 10.85 -21.43
N ARG A 228 -6.01 10.19 -21.66
CA ARG A 228 -5.95 8.78 -22.05
C ARG A 228 -6.39 7.82 -20.94
N ALA A 229 -6.06 8.11 -19.68
CA ALA A 229 -6.48 7.29 -18.55
C ALA A 229 -8.00 7.36 -18.32
N LEU A 230 -8.56 8.58 -18.31
CA LEU A 230 -9.99 8.81 -18.11
C LEU A 230 -10.82 8.36 -19.32
N GLY A 231 -10.35 8.62 -20.55
CA GLY A 231 -11.06 8.26 -21.78
C GLY A 231 -11.14 6.75 -22.09
N ARG A 232 -10.23 5.93 -21.53
CA ARG A 232 -10.25 4.46 -21.70
C ARG A 232 -11.41 3.78 -20.97
N HIS A 233 -11.86 4.36 -19.85
CA HIS A 233 -12.92 3.78 -19.02
C HIS A 233 -14.30 4.44 -19.21
N SER A 234 -14.38 5.59 -19.91
CA SER A 234 -15.65 6.20 -20.33
C SER A 234 -16.37 5.47 -21.47
N ARG A 235 -15.75 4.45 -22.09
CA ARG A 235 -16.42 3.58 -23.07
C ARG A 235 -17.09 2.40 -22.37
N LEU A 236 -18.18 2.67 -21.65
CA LEU A 236 -19.20 1.63 -21.44
C LEU A 236 -19.78 1.26 -22.83
N PRO A 237 -20.06 -0.02 -23.13
CA PRO A 237 -20.75 -0.36 -24.35
C PRO A 237 -22.11 0.35 -24.33
N ALA A 238 -22.43 1.05 -25.42
CA ALA A 238 -23.75 1.64 -25.59
C ALA A 238 -24.82 0.55 -25.33
N PRO A 239 -25.92 0.85 -24.62
CA PRO A 239 -27.03 -0.09 -24.55
C PRO A 239 -27.42 -0.43 -25.99
N GLY A 240 -27.33 -1.73 -26.32
CA GLY A 240 -27.69 -2.23 -27.64
C GLY A 240 -29.10 -1.77 -28.01
N PRO A 241 -29.38 -1.49 -29.28
CA PRO A 241 -30.67 -0.95 -29.70
C PRO A 241 -31.78 -1.87 -29.18
N ALA A 242 -32.70 -1.30 -28.41
CA ALA A 242 -33.88 -2.01 -27.93
C ALA A 242 -34.59 -2.64 -29.13
N HIS A 243 -34.65 -3.97 -29.16
CA HIS A 243 -35.49 -4.67 -30.12
C HIS A 243 -36.95 -4.31 -29.81
N SER A 244 -37.50 -3.43 -30.65
CA SER A 244 -38.92 -3.15 -30.75
C SER A 244 -39.64 -4.41 -31.22
N GLY A 245 -40.08 -5.23 -30.27
CA GLY A 245 -41.03 -6.31 -30.52
C GLY A 245 -42.31 -5.74 -31.12
N SER A 246 -42.65 -6.16 -32.33
CA SER A 246 -43.97 -5.91 -32.93
C SER A 246 -45.04 -6.69 -32.17
N PRO A 247 -46.26 -6.15 -32.00
CA PRO A 247 -47.33 -6.85 -31.32
C PRO A 247 -47.96 -7.91 -32.24
N GLU A 248 -48.01 -9.16 -31.77
CA GLU A 248 -48.79 -10.24 -32.39
C GLU A 248 -50.29 -9.91 -32.37
N ARG A 249 -50.96 -10.15 -33.50
CA ARG A 249 -52.41 -10.04 -33.67
C ARG A 249 -53.13 -11.25 -33.03
N PRO A 250 -54.33 -11.09 -32.45
CA PRO A 250 -55.08 -12.19 -31.90
C PRO A 250 -55.72 -13.06 -33.00
N VAL A 251 -55.58 -14.37 -32.89
CA VAL A 251 -56.27 -15.36 -33.74
C VAL A 251 -57.69 -15.56 -33.22
N GLY A 252 -58.66 -15.40 -34.13
CA GLY A 252 -60.09 -15.52 -33.84
C GLY A 252 -60.55 -16.96 -33.58
N VAL A 253 -61.45 -17.09 -32.60
CA VAL A 253 -62.20 -18.32 -32.30
C VAL A 253 -63.36 -18.44 -33.29
N ALA A 254 -63.38 -19.50 -34.10
CA ALA A 254 -64.52 -19.89 -34.91
C ALA A 254 -65.19 -21.12 -34.30
N ALA A 255 -66.47 -20.95 -33.96
CA ALA A 255 -67.36 -22.00 -33.47
C ALA A 255 -67.71 -23.00 -34.59
N HIS A 256 -67.75 -24.29 -34.25
CA HIS A 256 -68.45 -25.28 -35.07
C HIS A 256 -69.50 -26.03 -34.26
N ARG A 257 -70.69 -26.06 -34.86
CA ARG A 257 -71.94 -26.63 -34.37
C ARG A 257 -71.92 -28.16 -34.51
N THR A 258 -72.56 -28.81 -33.55
CA THR A 258 -73.11 -30.17 -33.57
C THR A 258 -74.07 -30.39 -34.74
N PRO A 259 -74.33 -31.64 -35.10
CA PRO A 259 -75.51 -32.31 -34.57
C PRO A 259 -75.22 -33.51 -33.65
#